data_AF-A0A932SR77-F1
#
_entry.id   AF-A0A932SR77-F1
#
_cell.length_a   1.000
_cell.length_b   1.000
_cell.length_c   1.000
_cell.angle_alpha   90.00
_cell.angle_beta   90.00
_cell.angle_gamma   90.00
#
_symmetry.space_group_name_H-M   'P 1'
#
loop_
_entity.id
_entity.type
_entity.pdbx_description
1 polymer ?
#
loop_
_entity_poly.entity_id
_entity_poly.type
_entity_poly.pdbx_seq_one_letter_code
_entity_poly.pdbx_strand_id
1 'polypeptide(L)'
;MSGATGARRAARWRSALRPLTRRPGGDERGFTLIELLVVIIVLGLLVALVGPRLIGRVGQSKTAVARAQISLLEAALDQYRLDVGSYPDGAQGLEALNRNPNVTGWNGPYLKKAVPRDPWSNPYRYRCCPGQHGEYDLWSEGADGAPGGEGENADVTSWDSAQK
;
A
#
# COMPACT_ATOMS: atom_id res chain seq x y z
N MET A 1 22.78 -28.52 -104.00
CA MET A 1 21.46 -28.29 -104.62
C MET A 1 20.51 -27.91 -103.49
N SER A 2 20.13 -26.63 -103.41
CA SER A 2 18.78 -26.13 -103.75
C SER A 2 17.92 -25.98 -102.49
N GLY A 3 17.88 -24.76 -101.93
CA GLY A 3 16.62 -24.01 -101.82
C GLY A 3 16.12 -24.07 -100.37
N ALA A 4 15.43 -23.10 -99.79
CA ALA A 4 14.80 -21.93 -100.33
C ALA A 4 14.65 -20.85 -99.25
N THR A 5 14.71 -19.63 -99.77
CA THR A 5 14.27 -18.34 -99.26
C THR A 5 12.92 -18.38 -98.51
N GLY A 6 12.88 -17.74 -97.34
CA GLY A 6 11.67 -17.53 -96.55
C GLY A 6 11.64 -16.18 -95.88
N ALA A 7 11.57 -15.10 -96.66
CA ALA A 7 11.18 -13.79 -96.16
C ALA A 7 9.69 -13.82 -95.78
N ARG A 8 9.31 -13.20 -94.65
CA ARG A 8 8.03 -12.48 -94.52
C ARG A 8 7.91 -11.72 -93.19
N ARG A 9 7.74 -10.41 -93.37
CA ARG A 9 6.77 -9.51 -92.68
C ARG A 9 7.17 -8.88 -91.34
N ALA A 10 7.54 -7.61 -91.48
CA ALA A 10 7.42 -6.56 -90.50
C ALA A 10 6.00 -6.45 -89.91
N ALA A 11 5.91 -6.18 -88.61
CA ALA A 11 4.71 -5.67 -87.95
C ALA A 11 5.08 -4.58 -86.94
N ARG A 12 5.02 -3.34 -87.44
CA ARG A 12 4.65 -2.07 -86.79
C ARG A 12 4.51 -2.12 -85.26
N TRP A 13 5.55 -1.69 -84.56
CA TRP A 13 5.50 -1.35 -83.14
C TRP A 13 4.74 -0.03 -82.96
N ARG A 14 3.53 -0.11 -82.42
CA ARG A 14 2.78 1.06 -81.97
C ARG A 14 3.25 1.43 -80.55
N SER A 15 3.55 2.70 -80.41
CA SER A 15 3.58 3.52 -79.21
C SER A 15 2.68 3.04 -78.06
N ALA A 16 3.23 2.98 -76.85
CA ALA A 16 2.73 3.74 -75.70
C ALA A 16 3.61 3.50 -74.45
N LEU A 17 4.37 4.53 -74.09
CA LEU A 17 4.92 4.69 -72.74
C LEU A 17 3.75 4.92 -71.77
N ARG A 18 3.71 4.17 -70.66
CA ARG A 18 2.96 4.55 -69.46
C ARG A 18 3.80 4.25 -68.22
N PRO A 19 4.30 5.25 -67.50
CA PRO A 19 4.85 5.03 -66.17
C PRO A 19 3.71 4.75 -65.19
N LEU A 20 3.76 3.61 -64.51
CA LEU A 20 2.91 3.32 -63.35
C LEU A 20 3.56 3.91 -62.09
N THR A 21 3.49 5.22 -61.91
CA THR A 21 3.72 5.81 -60.59
C THR A 21 2.42 5.75 -59.79
N ARG A 22 2.21 4.63 -59.09
CA ARG A 22 1.16 4.54 -58.06
C ARG A 22 1.75 4.99 -56.73
N ARG A 23 1.37 6.19 -56.28
CA ARG A 23 1.68 6.71 -54.95
C ARG A 23 1.07 5.80 -53.86
N PRO A 24 1.74 5.57 -52.73
CA PRO A 24 1.12 4.94 -51.58
C PRO A 24 0.14 5.94 -50.96
N GLY A 25 -1.15 5.71 -51.14
CA GLY A 25 -2.17 6.37 -50.34
C GLY A 25 -2.20 5.69 -48.99
N GLY A 26 -1.42 6.20 -48.04
CA GLY A 26 -1.66 5.91 -46.63
C GLY A 26 -3.05 6.46 -46.30
N ASP A 27 -3.97 5.56 -45.96
CA ASP A 27 -5.24 5.90 -45.33
C ASP A 27 -4.91 6.55 -43.97
N GLU A 28 -4.64 7.86 -43.96
CA GLU A 28 -4.65 8.67 -42.75
C GLU A 28 -6.11 8.86 -42.32
N ARG A 29 -6.73 7.76 -41.88
CA ARG A 29 -8.01 7.80 -41.16
C ARG A 29 -7.74 8.45 -39.82
N GLY A 30 -8.09 9.73 -39.70
CA GLY A 30 -8.08 10.44 -38.43
C GLY A 30 -8.98 9.75 -37.40
N PHE A 31 -8.54 9.76 -36.15
CA PHE A 31 -9.31 9.23 -35.02
C PHE A 31 -10.68 9.88 -34.94
N THR A 32 -11.71 9.07 -34.72
CA THR A 32 -13.07 9.56 -34.53
C THR A 32 -13.32 9.89 -33.05
N LEU A 33 -14.19 10.87 -32.77
CA LEU A 33 -14.56 11.22 -31.38
C LEU A 33 -15.16 10.03 -30.63
N ILE A 34 -15.91 9.16 -31.33
CA ILE A 34 -16.53 7.97 -30.73
C ILE A 34 -15.50 6.94 -30.28
N GLU A 35 -14.37 6.83 -30.97
CA GLU A 35 -13.29 5.91 -30.61
C GLU A 35 -12.61 6.34 -29.30
N LEU A 36 -12.34 7.64 -29.14
CA LEU A 36 -11.84 8.19 -27.88
C LEU A 36 -12.87 8.05 -26.75
N LEU A 37 -14.16 8.25 -27.03
CA LEU A 37 -15.26 8.09 -26.07
C LEU A 37 -15.31 6.66 -25.51
N VAL A 38 -15.24 5.65 -26.37
CA VAL A 38 -15.25 4.25 -25.92
C VAL A 38 -14.03 3.94 -25.05
N VAL A 39 -12.84 4.45 -25.41
CA VAL A 39 -11.61 4.24 -24.64
C VAL A 39 -11.72 4.84 -23.23
N ILE A 40 -12.20 6.08 -23.08
CA ILE A 40 -12.33 6.68 -21.75
C ILE A 40 -13.37 5.96 -20.87
N ILE A 41 -14.43 5.41 -21.48
CA ILE A 41 -15.43 4.60 -20.76
C ILE A 41 -14.79 3.31 -20.25
N VAL A 42 -14.08 2.57 -21.11
CA VAL A 42 -13.40 1.33 -20.70
C VAL A 42 -12.34 1.60 -19.64
N LEU A 43 -11.53 2.65 -19.79
CA LEU A 43 -10.55 3.06 -18.77
C LEU A 43 -11.23 3.43 -17.44
N GLY A 44 -12.34 4.17 -17.47
CA GLY A 44 -13.11 4.51 -16.27
C GLY A 44 -13.66 3.27 -15.56
N LEU A 45 -14.21 2.30 -16.31
CA LEU A 45 -14.70 1.04 -15.75
C LEU A 45 -13.56 0.21 -15.11
N LEU A 46 -12.40 0.14 -15.76
CA LEU A 46 -11.23 -0.56 -15.22
C LEU A 46 -10.73 0.09 -13.92
N VAL A 47 -10.62 1.42 -13.88
CA VAL A 47 -10.23 2.17 -12.68
C VAL A 47 -11.23 1.94 -11.55
N ALA A 48 -12.54 1.95 -11.84
CA ALA A 48 -13.58 1.68 -10.85
C ALA A 48 -13.49 0.27 -10.24
N LEU A 49 -13.10 -0.74 -11.02
CA LEU A 49 -12.94 -2.11 -10.52
C LEU A 49 -11.64 -2.31 -9.73
N VAL A 50 -10.54 -1.71 -10.17
CA VAL A 50 -9.21 -1.99 -9.61
C VAL A 50 -8.83 -1.03 -8.48
N GLY A 51 -9.27 0.23 -8.55
CA GLY A 51 -8.91 1.29 -7.60
C GLY A 51 -9.16 0.93 -6.12
N PRO A 52 -10.36 0.45 -5.73
CA PRO A 52 -10.68 0.17 -4.33
C PRO A 52 -9.90 -1.01 -3.73
N ARG A 53 -9.39 -1.94 -4.55
CA ARG A 53 -8.82 -3.22 -4.06
C ARG A 53 -7.41 -3.11 -3.48
N LEU A 54 -6.68 -2.04 -3.81
CA LEU A 54 -5.31 -1.84 -3.33
C LEU A 54 -5.24 -1.19 -1.94
N ILE A 55 -6.20 -0.32 -1.61
CA ILE A 55 -6.18 0.48 -0.37
C ILE A 55 -6.54 -0.39 0.85
N GLY A 56 -7.52 -1.30 0.73
CA GLY A 56 -8.00 -2.08 1.88
C GLY A 56 -7.03 -3.15 2.44
N ARG A 57 -6.03 -3.61 1.67
CA ARG A 57 -5.11 -4.68 2.12
C ARG A 57 -3.92 -4.17 2.93
N VAL A 58 -3.45 -2.95 2.66
CA VAL A 58 -2.32 -2.37 3.39
C VAL A 58 -2.73 -1.97 4.81
N GLY A 59 -3.92 -1.37 4.97
CA GLY A 59 -4.45 -0.97 6.27
C GLY A 59 -4.61 -2.11 7.27
N GLN A 60 -5.16 -3.24 6.84
CA GLN A 60 -5.34 -4.41 7.72
C GLN A 60 -4.00 -4.94 8.25
N SER A 61 -2.93 -4.90 7.44
CA SER A 61 -1.61 -5.34 7.88
C SER A 61 -1.04 -4.42 8.95
N LYS A 62 -1.25 -3.10 8.85
CA LYS A 62 -0.77 -2.15 9.86
C LYS A 62 -1.49 -2.34 11.18
N THR A 63 -2.82 -2.41 11.18
CA THR A 63 -3.60 -2.67 12.41
C THR A 63 -3.15 -3.96 13.10
N ALA A 64 -2.88 -5.03 12.35
CA ALA A 64 -2.37 -6.28 12.91
C ALA A 64 -0.98 -6.14 13.56
N VAL A 65 -0.06 -5.39 12.94
CA VAL A 65 1.25 -5.10 13.52
C VAL A 65 1.11 -4.26 14.79
N ALA A 66 0.25 -3.25 14.77
CA ALA A 66 -0.01 -2.41 15.93
C ALA A 66 -0.51 -3.24 17.13
N ARG A 67 -1.45 -4.18 16.88
CA ARG A 67 -1.95 -5.11 17.90
C ARG A 67 -0.85 -6.00 18.47
N ALA A 68 -0.02 -6.59 17.60
CA ALA A 68 1.09 -7.43 18.06
C ALA A 68 2.12 -6.64 18.89
N GLN A 69 2.39 -5.39 18.53
CA GLN A 69 3.24 -4.49 19.29
C GLN A 69 2.62 -4.12 20.65
N ILE A 70 1.31 -3.89 20.72
CA ILE A 70 0.59 -3.68 21.98
C ILE A 70 0.77 -4.91 22.88
N SER A 71 0.50 -6.12 22.40
CA SER A 71 0.67 -7.34 23.22
C SER A 71 2.10 -7.56 23.72
N LEU A 72 3.11 -7.14 22.94
CA LEU A 72 4.51 -7.18 23.39
C LEU A 72 4.78 -6.16 24.51
N LEU A 73 4.19 -4.96 24.41
CA LEU A 73 4.28 -3.93 25.45
C LEU A 73 3.52 -4.34 26.72
N GLU A 74 2.35 -4.96 26.59
CA GLU A 74 1.59 -5.51 27.72
C GLU A 74 2.42 -6.54 28.49
N ALA A 75 3.03 -7.51 27.80
CA ALA A 75 3.89 -8.51 28.43
C ALA A 75 5.10 -7.87 29.15
N ALA A 76 5.65 -6.78 28.61
CA ALA A 76 6.74 -6.05 29.25
C ALA A 76 6.27 -5.26 30.48
N LEU A 77 5.07 -4.69 30.44
CA LEU A 77 4.43 -4.01 31.58
C LEU A 77 4.12 -5.00 32.70
N ASP A 78 3.63 -6.20 32.36
CA ASP A 78 3.38 -7.27 33.32
C ASP A 78 4.68 -7.72 33.99
N GLN A 79 5.75 -7.91 33.22
CA GLN A 79 7.06 -8.25 33.78
C GLN A 79 7.60 -7.12 34.69
N TYR A 80 7.46 -5.86 34.29
CA TYR A 80 7.82 -4.72 35.13
C TYR A 80 7.07 -4.77 36.47
N ARG A 81 5.77 -5.06 36.44
CA ARG A 81 4.96 -5.20 37.65
C ARG A 81 5.39 -6.38 38.52
N LEU A 82 5.79 -7.50 37.94
CA LEU A 82 6.29 -8.65 38.72
C LEU A 82 7.56 -8.30 39.51
N ASP A 83 8.43 -7.49 38.92
CA ASP A 83 9.73 -7.13 39.51
C ASP A 83 9.65 -5.92 40.46
N VAL A 84 8.86 -4.90 40.11
CA VAL A 84 8.72 -3.64 40.88
C VAL A 84 7.50 -3.64 41.82
N GLY A 85 6.51 -4.48 41.55
CA GLY A 85 5.26 -4.60 42.31
C GLY A 85 4.11 -3.70 41.80
N SER A 86 4.39 -2.77 40.87
CA SER A 86 3.41 -1.85 40.27
C SER A 86 3.75 -1.56 38.82
N TYR A 87 2.79 -1.11 38.02
CA TYR A 87 3.08 -0.59 36.67
C TYR A 87 3.83 0.75 36.73
N PRO A 88 4.52 1.17 35.65
CA PRO A 88 5.12 2.49 35.56
C PRO A 88 4.07 3.59 35.66
N ASP A 89 4.34 4.65 36.43
CA ASP A 89 3.42 5.79 36.53
C ASP A 89 3.35 6.61 35.21
N GLY A 90 2.48 7.62 35.17
CA GLY A 90 2.32 8.47 33.98
C GLY A 90 3.56 9.31 33.62
N ALA A 91 4.43 9.62 34.59
CA ALA A 91 5.65 10.41 34.35
C ALA A 91 6.80 9.52 33.85
N GLN A 92 6.87 8.28 34.34
CA GLN A 92 7.78 7.23 33.91
C GLN A 92 7.41 6.71 32.51
N GLY A 93 6.12 6.46 32.29
CA GLY A 93 5.55 5.99 31.03
C GLY A 93 6.18 4.70 30.51
N LEU A 94 6.08 4.49 29.19
CA LEU A 94 6.66 3.31 28.53
C LEU A 94 8.20 3.32 28.52
N GLU A 95 8.85 4.46 28.76
CA GLU A 95 10.32 4.55 28.80
C GLU A 95 10.91 3.77 29.98
N ALA A 96 10.15 3.60 31.07
CA ALA A 96 10.54 2.77 32.22
C ALA A 96 10.74 1.29 31.86
N LEU A 97 10.17 0.85 30.74
CA LEU A 97 10.36 -0.51 30.23
C LEU A 97 11.79 -0.74 29.72
N ASN A 98 12.50 0.33 29.35
CA ASN A 98 13.80 0.22 28.70
C ASN A 98 14.91 0.93 29.50
N ARG A 99 14.56 1.92 30.33
CA ARG A 99 15.49 2.64 31.21
C ARG A 99 14.98 2.59 32.64
N ASN A 100 15.88 2.30 33.58
CA ASN A 100 15.52 2.27 34.99
C ASN A 100 15.07 3.67 35.47
N PRO A 101 13.83 3.85 35.96
CA PRO A 101 13.35 5.11 36.52
C PRO A 101 13.83 5.39 37.96
N ASN A 102 14.93 4.77 38.39
CA ASN A 102 15.46 4.76 39.76
C ASN A 102 14.51 4.12 40.78
N VAL A 103 13.82 3.05 40.39
CA VAL A 103 12.95 2.28 41.30
C VAL A 103 13.65 1.02 41.78
N THR A 104 13.45 0.69 43.05
CA THR A 104 13.95 -0.55 43.66
C THR A 104 13.23 -1.75 43.04
N GLY A 105 13.97 -2.83 42.75
CA GLY A 105 13.42 -4.05 42.15
C GLY A 105 13.41 -4.05 40.62
N TRP A 106 13.76 -2.94 39.96
CA TRP A 106 13.86 -2.92 38.50
C TRP A 106 14.95 -3.88 38.01
N ASN A 107 14.56 -4.83 37.15
CA ASN A 107 15.43 -5.85 36.57
C ASN A 107 15.40 -5.85 35.03
N GLY A 108 15.09 -4.69 34.45
CA GLY A 108 15.03 -4.51 33.00
C GLY A 108 16.41 -4.49 32.33
N PRO A 109 16.46 -4.19 31.02
CA PRO A 109 15.34 -3.75 30.18
C PRO A 109 14.35 -4.86 29.85
N TYR A 110 13.06 -4.53 29.93
CA TYR A 110 11.95 -5.45 29.64
C TYR A 110 11.64 -5.55 28.14
N LEU A 111 12.23 -4.66 27.33
CA LEU A 111 12.15 -4.68 25.88
C LEU A 111 13.54 -4.97 25.28
N LYS A 112 13.56 -5.76 24.21
CA LYS A 112 14.81 -6.05 23.47
C LYS A 112 15.38 -4.81 22.74
N LYS A 113 14.53 -3.83 22.47
CA LYS A 113 14.83 -2.57 21.77
C LYS A 113 14.08 -1.45 22.47
N ALA A 114 14.36 -0.20 22.09
CA ALA A 114 13.54 0.93 22.50
C ALA A 114 12.06 0.71 22.15
N VAL A 115 11.19 1.42 22.88
CA VAL A 115 9.74 1.42 22.63
C VAL A 115 9.51 1.71 21.14
N PRO A 116 8.94 0.76 20.39
CA PRO A 116 8.74 0.96 18.97
C PRO A 116 7.68 2.03 18.74
N ARG A 117 7.79 2.72 17.61
CA ARG A 117 6.66 3.48 17.08
C ARG A 117 5.64 2.51 16.49
N ASP A 118 4.40 2.95 16.45
CA ASP A 118 3.34 2.22 15.79
C ASP A 118 3.58 2.19 14.24
N PRO A 119 2.78 1.43 13.48
CA PRO A 119 2.93 1.29 12.03
C PRO A 119 2.72 2.58 11.23
N TRP A 120 2.15 3.62 11.84
CA TRP A 120 1.97 4.94 11.26
C TRP A 120 3.02 5.95 11.76
N SER A 121 4.04 5.47 12.46
CA SER A 121 5.15 6.25 13.04
C SER A 121 4.76 7.16 14.22
N ASN A 122 3.58 6.96 14.79
CA ASN A 122 3.12 7.64 15.99
C ASN A 122 3.62 6.91 17.25
N PRO A 123 3.86 7.62 18.37
CA PRO A 123 4.16 6.98 19.64
C PRO A 123 2.91 6.33 20.23
N TYR A 124 3.10 5.18 20.89
CA TYR A 124 2.04 4.59 21.70
C TYR A 124 1.65 5.50 22.85
N ARG A 125 0.35 5.54 23.14
CA ARG A 125 -0.22 6.25 24.29
C ARG A 125 -0.38 5.28 25.44
N TYR A 126 0.05 5.72 26.61
CA TYR A 126 -0.05 4.96 27.84
C TYR A 126 -0.64 5.84 28.93
N ARG A 127 -1.60 5.30 29.68
CA ARG A 127 -2.20 5.95 30.84
C ARG A 127 -2.25 4.96 32.01
N CYS A 128 -1.73 5.41 33.14
CA CYS A 128 -1.69 4.71 34.41
C CYS A 128 -1.99 5.70 35.53
N CYS A 129 -2.39 5.33 36.75
CA CYS A 129 -3.11 4.14 37.20
C CYS A 129 -4.12 4.67 38.22
N PRO A 130 -5.42 4.35 38.14
CA PRO A 130 -6.02 3.38 37.20
C PRO A 130 -6.11 3.91 35.76
N GLY A 131 -6.15 2.98 34.80
CA GLY A 131 -6.63 3.27 33.45
C GLY A 131 -8.15 3.49 33.45
N GLN A 132 -8.70 4.00 32.35
CA GLN A 132 -10.14 4.13 32.17
C GLN A 132 -10.82 2.77 31.95
N HIS A 133 -10.12 1.81 31.35
CA HIS A 133 -10.67 0.50 30.98
C HIS A 133 -10.06 -0.66 31.78
N GLY A 134 -9.20 -0.39 32.77
CA GLY A 134 -8.53 -1.41 33.55
C GLY A 134 -7.43 -0.84 34.45
N GLU A 135 -6.41 -1.65 34.73
CA GLU A 135 -5.27 -1.22 35.55
C GLU A 135 -4.42 -0.15 34.84
N TYR A 136 -4.30 -0.26 33.51
CA TYR A 136 -3.71 0.73 32.62
C TYR A 136 -4.43 0.73 31.27
N ASP A 137 -4.30 1.82 30.52
CA ASP A 137 -4.73 1.91 29.13
C ASP A 137 -3.48 2.01 28.23
N LEU A 138 -3.43 1.22 27.17
CA LEU A 138 -2.39 1.29 26.14
C LEU A 138 -3.05 1.29 24.75
N TRP A 139 -2.74 2.28 23.93
CA TRP A 139 -3.34 2.39 22.59
C TRP A 139 -2.46 3.12 21.58
N SER A 140 -2.79 2.96 20.30
CA SER A 140 -2.29 3.74 19.15
C SER A 140 -3.46 4.50 18.54
N GLU A 141 -3.23 5.76 18.16
CA GLU A 141 -4.21 6.69 17.58
C GLU A 141 -4.36 6.52 16.06
N GLY A 142 -4.00 5.34 15.52
CA GLY A 142 -4.14 5.04 14.09
C GLY A 142 -3.33 5.95 13.16
N ALA A 143 -3.78 6.05 11.90
CA ALA A 143 -3.11 6.80 10.85
C ALA A 143 -3.24 8.32 10.97
N ASP A 144 -4.34 8.81 11.55
CA ASP A 144 -4.61 10.24 11.72
C ASP A 144 -4.00 10.81 13.00
N GLY A 145 -3.59 9.96 13.94
CA GLY A 145 -2.96 10.39 15.19
C GLY A 145 -3.94 11.17 16.08
N ALA A 146 -5.23 10.88 15.95
CA ALA A 146 -6.31 11.51 16.69
C ALA A 146 -7.19 10.44 17.36
N PRO A 147 -7.83 10.73 18.50
CA PRO A 147 -8.71 9.77 19.14
C PRO A 147 -9.94 9.48 18.26
N GLY A 148 -10.30 8.21 18.16
CA GLY A 148 -11.45 7.71 17.41
C GLY A 148 -11.09 7.18 16.03
N GLY A 149 -11.78 7.67 15.01
CA GLY A 149 -11.56 7.30 13.61
C GLY A 149 -12.19 5.97 13.16
N GLU A 150 -12.12 5.72 11.85
CA GLU A 150 -12.60 4.49 11.20
C GLU A 150 -11.53 3.94 10.25
N GLY A 151 -11.54 2.62 10.03
CA GLY A 151 -10.60 1.98 9.11
C GLY A 151 -9.15 2.08 9.58
N GLU A 152 -8.27 2.70 8.79
CA GLU A 152 -6.86 2.93 9.18
C GLU A 152 -6.69 4.01 10.24
N ASN A 153 -7.68 4.88 10.39
CA ASN A 153 -7.70 5.93 11.40
C ASN A 153 -8.25 5.42 12.74
N ALA A 154 -8.80 4.21 12.77
CA ALA A 154 -9.37 3.67 14.00
C ALA A 154 -8.28 3.41 15.05
N ASP A 155 -8.54 3.85 16.27
CA ASP A 155 -7.71 3.54 17.43
C ASP A 155 -7.50 2.03 17.60
N VAL A 156 -6.27 1.65 17.92
CA VAL A 156 -5.93 0.26 18.27
C VAL A 156 -5.63 0.22 19.76
N THR A 157 -6.46 -0.45 20.54
CA THR A 157 -6.41 -0.41 22.01
C THR A 157 -6.11 -1.78 22.62
N SER A 158 -5.56 -1.78 23.84
CA SER A 158 -5.33 -3.01 24.62
C SER A 158 -6.64 -3.71 25.00
N TRP A 159 -7.63 -2.94 25.45
CA TRP A 159 -8.89 -3.46 25.97
C TRP A 159 -9.87 -4.00 24.92
N ASP A 160 -9.75 -3.61 23.65
CA ASP A 160 -10.58 -4.16 22.57
C ASP A 160 -10.19 -5.62 22.27
N SER A 161 -8.92 -5.99 22.48
CA SER A 161 -8.44 -7.36 22.28
C SER A 161 -8.81 -8.34 23.39
N ALA A 162 -9.18 -7.83 24.57
CA ALA A 162 -9.61 -8.63 25.72
C ALA A 162 -11.07 -9.15 25.61
N GLN A 163 -11.83 -8.75 24.57
CA GLN A 163 -13.24 -9.11 24.39
C GLN A 163 -13.49 -10.40 23.58
N LYS A 164 -12.54 -11.35 23.55
CA LYS A 164 -12.75 -12.61 22.82
C LYS A 164 -12.47 -13.87 23.63
#